data_AF-A0A4Q6CCM4-F1
#
_entry.id   AF-A0A4Q6CCM4-F1
#
_cell.length_a   1.000
_cell.length_b   1.000
_cell.length_c   1.000
_cell.angle_alpha   90.00
_cell.angle_beta   90.00
_cell.angle_gamma   90.00
#
_symmetry.space_group_name_H-M   'P 1'
#
loop_
_entity.id
_entity.type
_entity.pdbx_description
1 polymer ?
#
loop_
_entity_poly.entity_id
_entity_poly.type
_entity_poly.pdbx_seq_one_letter_code
_entity_poly.pdbx_strand_id
1 'polypeptide(L)'
;MRVFFRFELLCERHCVDLNPQVTFIPSAIVATEEQVEAFEKQIGFKFPKDYRAFLLRFNGPEMKPSDPAIDPSDFYLTMDLSNLAGFGETKFCDVSSWSGFADPAADYQYGIVEEYAVTSGAWRLPTCLVPIAKSVGPAKIYLSLAAGQYGHVLLVGDEVINRQSDELEIRTTDFVTFATSFTEFVAKLKWVDPDIN
;
A
#
# COMPACT_ATOMS: atom_id res chain seq x y z
N MET A 1 -10.36 36.59 25.09
CA MET A 1 -9.83 36.51 23.71
C MET A 1 -8.89 35.31 23.61
N ARG A 2 -9.38 34.17 23.16
CA ARG A 2 -8.59 33.02 22.69
C ARG A 2 -9.47 32.27 21.70
N VAL A 3 -9.21 32.52 20.42
CA VAL A 3 -9.84 31.83 19.29
C VAL A 3 -8.88 30.69 18.96
N PHE A 4 -9.17 29.49 19.47
CA PHE A 4 -8.42 28.26 19.20
C PHE A 4 -9.41 27.11 19.01
N PHE A 5 -10.39 27.24 18.11
CA PHE A 5 -11.28 26.15 17.74
C PHE A 5 -11.89 26.45 16.36
N ARG A 6 -11.11 26.34 15.30
CA ARG A 6 -11.69 26.29 13.94
C ARG A 6 -10.81 25.76 12.81
N PHE A 7 -9.56 25.37 13.06
CA PHE A 7 -8.68 24.87 11.99
C PHE A 7 -8.58 23.33 11.90
N GLU A 8 -8.89 22.58 12.96
CA GLU A 8 -8.79 21.10 12.93
C GLU A 8 -9.95 20.42 12.17
N LEU A 9 -11.15 21.03 12.16
CA LEU A 9 -12.36 20.42 11.59
C LEU A 9 -12.52 20.54 10.06
N LEU A 10 -11.60 21.22 9.36
CA LEU A 10 -11.69 21.40 7.89
C LEU A 10 -10.79 20.45 7.08
N CYS A 11 -9.79 19.82 7.70
CA CYS A 11 -8.99 18.77 7.03
C CYS A 11 -9.68 17.40 7.03
N GLU A 12 -10.63 17.16 7.96
CA GLU A 12 -11.31 15.87 8.10
C GLU A 12 -12.35 15.58 7.02
N ARG A 13 -12.84 16.60 6.30
CA ARG A 13 -14.01 16.46 5.39
C ARG A 13 -13.75 15.83 4.03
N HIS A 14 -12.52 15.44 3.71
CA HIS A 14 -12.22 14.68 2.49
C HIS A 14 -11.58 13.31 2.77
N CYS A 15 -11.49 12.86 4.03
CA CYS A 15 -10.98 11.52 4.36
C CYS A 15 -12.06 10.42 4.21
N VAL A 16 -13.32 10.82 4.05
CA VAL A 16 -14.50 9.92 4.03
C VAL A 16 -14.63 9.10 2.73
N ASP A 17 -13.95 9.47 1.65
CA ASP A 17 -14.33 8.96 0.31
C ASP A 17 -13.61 7.69 -0.17
N LEU A 18 -12.55 7.21 0.49
CA LEU A 18 -11.83 6.00 0.04
C LEU A 18 -12.25 4.73 0.78
N ASN A 19 -12.36 4.79 2.11
CA ASN A 19 -12.88 3.71 2.94
C ASN A 19 -13.46 4.31 4.23
N PRO A 20 -14.78 4.17 4.49
CA PRO A 20 -15.39 4.79 5.66
C PRO A 20 -14.91 4.20 7.00
N GLN A 21 -14.30 3.01 7.01
CA GLN A 21 -13.81 2.33 8.22
C GLN A 21 -12.37 2.73 8.58
N VAL A 22 -11.64 3.40 7.69
CA VAL A 22 -10.23 3.72 7.86
C VAL A 22 -10.03 5.22 7.86
N THR A 23 -9.43 5.73 8.93
CA THR A 23 -8.92 7.09 8.96
C THR A 23 -7.44 7.07 8.64
N PHE A 24 -7.08 7.68 7.51
CA PHE A 24 -5.69 7.92 7.12
C PHE A 24 -5.17 9.21 7.74
N ILE A 25 -4.07 9.11 8.46
CA ILE A 25 -3.35 10.25 9.03
C ILE A 25 -2.15 10.50 8.11
N PRO A 26 -2.10 11.64 7.40
CA PRO A 26 -0.97 11.97 6.53
C PRO A 26 0.36 11.89 7.28
N SER A 27 1.39 11.40 6.61
CA SER A 27 2.76 11.50 7.09
C SER A 27 3.11 12.98 7.35
N ALA A 28 3.97 13.21 8.33
CA ALA A 28 4.53 14.55 8.60
C ALA A 28 5.26 15.13 7.38
N ILE A 29 5.66 14.26 6.46
CA ILE A 29 6.37 14.61 5.24
C ILE A 29 5.42 14.39 4.09
N VAL A 30 5.08 15.48 3.43
CA VAL A 30 4.19 15.46 2.28
C VAL A 30 5.02 15.17 1.03
N ALA A 31 4.59 14.21 0.23
CA ALA A 31 5.21 13.96 -1.07
C ALA A 31 4.97 15.17 -1.99
N THR A 32 6.00 15.59 -2.72
CA THR A 32 5.85 16.66 -3.72
C THR A 32 5.59 16.10 -5.11
N GLU A 33 4.99 16.91 -5.98
CA GLU A 33 4.81 16.56 -7.39
C GLU A 33 6.16 16.23 -8.05
N GLU A 34 7.21 16.97 -7.72
CA GLU A 34 8.56 16.75 -8.24
C GLU A 34 9.13 15.39 -7.81
N GLN A 35 8.90 14.96 -6.56
CA GLN A 35 9.32 13.63 -6.10
C GLN A 35 8.61 12.52 -6.86
N VAL A 36 7.29 12.66 -7.03
CA VAL A 36 6.49 11.68 -7.78
C VAL A 36 6.93 11.64 -9.24
N GLU A 37 7.09 12.79 -9.90
CA GLU A 37 7.54 12.88 -11.29
C GLU A 37 8.95 12.33 -11.50
N ALA A 38 9.86 12.61 -10.56
CA ALA A 38 11.22 12.08 -10.60
C ALA A 38 11.20 10.55 -10.53
N PHE A 39 10.39 9.98 -9.63
CA PHE A 39 10.29 8.53 -9.50
C PHE A 39 9.61 7.88 -10.71
N GLU A 40 8.52 8.45 -11.22
CA GLU A 40 7.88 8.00 -12.46
C GLU A 40 8.85 8.01 -13.64
N LYS A 41 9.66 9.06 -13.75
CA LYS A 41 10.71 9.17 -14.79
C LYS A 41 11.80 8.12 -14.59
N GLN A 42 12.19 7.84 -13.34
CA GLN A 42 13.19 6.82 -13.00
C GLN A 42 12.71 5.41 -13.40
N ILE A 43 11.45 5.07 -13.11
CA ILE A 43 10.92 3.73 -13.40
C ILE A 43 10.41 3.59 -14.84
N GLY A 44 10.23 4.70 -15.56
CA GLY A 44 9.75 4.71 -16.95
C GLY A 44 8.23 4.52 -17.10
N PHE A 45 7.48 4.68 -16.01
CA PHE A 45 6.03 4.51 -15.97
C PHE A 45 5.36 5.68 -15.28
N LYS A 46 4.08 5.91 -15.60
CA LYS A 46 3.22 6.86 -14.89
C LYS A 46 2.36 6.13 -13.87
N PHE A 47 2.10 6.77 -12.74
CA PHE A 47 1.18 6.25 -11.76
C PHE A 47 -0.28 6.46 -12.18
N PRO A 48 -1.18 5.52 -11.84
CA PRO A 48 -2.62 5.75 -11.81
C PRO A 48 -2.97 7.01 -11.03
N LYS A 49 -3.97 7.75 -11.51
CA LYS A 49 -4.35 9.06 -10.94
C LYS A 49 -4.79 8.97 -9.48
N ASP A 50 -5.48 7.91 -9.12
CA ASP A 50 -5.95 7.61 -7.76
C ASP A 50 -4.78 7.36 -6.80
N TYR A 51 -3.81 6.53 -7.20
CA TYR A 51 -2.62 6.28 -6.40
C TYR A 51 -1.72 7.52 -6.28
N ARG A 52 -1.53 8.27 -7.37
CA ARG A 52 -0.80 9.54 -7.34
C ARG A 52 -1.41 10.53 -6.35
N ALA A 53 -2.73 10.70 -6.40
CA ALA A 53 -3.45 11.58 -5.48
C ALA A 53 -3.30 11.12 -4.02
N PHE A 54 -3.27 9.81 -3.78
CA PHE A 54 -3.03 9.25 -2.45
C PHE A 54 -1.63 9.58 -1.94
N LEU A 55 -0.58 9.36 -2.75
CA LEU A 55 0.81 9.67 -2.39
C LEU A 55 1.00 11.15 -2.02
N LEU A 56 0.52 12.06 -2.87
CA LEU A 56 0.66 13.51 -2.66
C LEU A 56 -0.08 14.01 -1.42
N ARG A 57 -1.14 13.31 -1.02
CA ARG A 57 -1.97 13.71 0.11
C ARG A 57 -1.51 13.11 1.43
N PHE A 58 -1.07 11.85 1.41
CA PHE A 58 -0.88 11.05 2.61
C PHE A 58 0.56 10.54 2.80
N ASN A 59 1.28 10.34 1.70
CA ASN A 59 2.68 9.91 1.64
C ASN A 59 3.09 8.84 2.67
N GLY A 60 2.56 7.63 2.55
CA GLY A 60 2.81 6.57 3.53
C GLY A 60 2.12 6.85 4.87
N PRO A 61 0.78 7.01 4.89
CA PRO A 61 0.07 7.42 6.10
C PRO A 61 0.12 6.38 7.22
N GLU A 62 -0.08 6.85 8.45
CA GLU A 62 -0.58 5.99 9.52
C GLU A 62 -2.08 5.73 9.31
N MET A 63 -2.57 4.57 9.75
CA MET A 63 -3.98 4.23 9.72
C MET A 63 -4.52 3.97 11.12
N LYS A 64 -5.76 4.38 11.35
CA LYS A 64 -6.54 3.99 12.53
C LYS A 64 -7.98 3.68 12.15
N PRO A 65 -8.70 2.90 12.96
CA PRO A 65 -10.14 2.75 12.82
C PRO A 65 -10.85 4.10 12.86
N SER A 66 -11.83 4.29 11.98
CA SER A 66 -12.75 5.43 12.05
C SER A 66 -13.76 5.28 13.19
N ASP A 67 -14.09 4.03 13.55
CA ASP A 67 -14.94 3.74 14.71
C ASP A 67 -14.08 3.76 15.99
N PRO A 68 -14.33 4.69 16.94
CA PRO A 68 -13.56 4.76 18.18
C PRO A 68 -13.78 3.57 19.12
N ALA A 69 -14.75 2.69 18.85
CA ALA A 69 -14.94 1.45 19.60
C ALA A 69 -13.94 0.35 19.21
N ILE A 70 -13.20 0.52 18.11
CA ILE A 70 -12.18 -0.42 17.63
C ILE A 70 -10.81 0.07 18.12
N ASP A 71 -10.13 -0.74 18.93
CA ASP A 71 -8.77 -0.46 19.37
C ASP A 71 -7.76 -0.94 18.30
N PRO A 72 -6.95 -0.05 17.68
CA PRO A 72 -5.94 -0.46 16.70
C PRO A 72 -4.82 -1.33 17.27
N SER A 73 -4.71 -1.46 18.60
CA SER A 73 -3.78 -2.41 19.22
C SER A 73 -4.32 -3.85 19.26
N ASP A 74 -5.64 -4.01 19.19
CA ASP A 74 -6.33 -5.31 19.18
C ASP A 74 -6.78 -5.72 17.77
N PHE A 75 -6.89 -4.78 16.82
CA PHE A 75 -7.37 -5.05 15.47
C PHE A 75 -6.32 -4.75 14.41
N TYR A 76 -6.31 -5.56 13.36
CA TYR A 76 -5.47 -5.33 12.19
C TYR A 76 -6.29 -4.87 10.99
N LEU A 77 -5.75 -3.92 10.21
CA LEU A 77 -6.29 -3.59 8.90
C LEU A 77 -5.91 -4.71 7.93
N THR A 78 -6.89 -5.38 7.34
CA THR A 78 -6.68 -6.62 6.59
C THR A 78 -7.35 -6.62 5.20
N MET A 79 -6.77 -7.44 4.34
CA MET A 79 -7.31 -7.94 3.08
C MET A 79 -7.97 -9.30 3.32
N ASP A 80 -9.20 -9.50 2.84
CA ASP A 80 -9.85 -10.81 2.81
C ASP A 80 -9.40 -11.57 1.56
N LEU A 81 -8.64 -12.65 1.78
CA LEU A 81 -8.07 -13.52 0.76
C LEU A 81 -8.87 -14.81 0.57
N SER A 82 -10.00 -15.00 1.28
CA SER A 82 -10.75 -16.27 1.31
C SER A 82 -11.20 -16.76 -0.07
N ASN A 83 -11.35 -15.84 -1.03
CA ASN A 83 -11.76 -16.13 -2.41
C ASN A 83 -10.62 -16.00 -3.44
N LEU A 84 -9.38 -15.84 -2.99
CA LEU A 84 -8.22 -15.65 -3.85
C LEU A 84 -7.41 -16.94 -3.95
N ALA A 85 -7.48 -17.56 -5.13
CA ALA A 85 -6.62 -18.69 -5.47
C ALA A 85 -5.15 -18.25 -5.41
N GLY A 86 -4.27 -19.08 -4.83
CA GLY A 86 -2.83 -18.82 -4.74
C GLY A 86 -2.31 -18.53 -3.33
N PHE A 87 -3.19 -18.35 -2.34
CA PHE A 87 -2.81 -18.10 -0.93
C PHE A 87 -3.08 -19.28 0.03
N GLY A 88 -3.39 -20.46 -0.51
CA GLY A 88 -3.60 -21.68 0.27
C GLY A 88 -4.71 -21.54 1.31
N GLU A 89 -4.40 -21.84 2.56
CA GLU A 89 -5.32 -21.70 3.70
C GLU A 89 -5.35 -20.28 4.30
N THR A 90 -4.54 -19.36 3.79
CA THR A 90 -4.46 -17.98 4.29
C THR A 90 -5.73 -17.22 3.92
N LYS A 91 -6.56 -16.92 4.92
CA LYS A 91 -7.82 -16.18 4.72
C LYS A 91 -7.68 -14.68 4.85
N PHE A 92 -6.73 -14.21 5.65
CA PHE A 92 -6.54 -12.79 5.92
C PHE A 92 -5.06 -12.44 5.84
N CYS A 93 -4.78 -11.24 5.37
CA CYS A 93 -3.43 -10.69 5.33
C CYS A 93 -3.49 -9.21 5.67
N ASP A 94 -2.62 -8.77 6.58
CA ASP A 94 -2.60 -7.40 7.07
C ASP A 94 -2.01 -6.41 6.06
N VAL A 95 -2.38 -5.15 6.23
CA VAL A 95 -1.70 -3.98 5.68
C VAL A 95 -1.07 -3.26 6.88
N SER A 96 0.19 -3.57 7.19
CA SER A 96 0.91 -3.04 8.36
C SER A 96 1.52 -1.66 8.15
N SER A 97 1.86 -1.31 6.92
CA SER A 97 2.31 0.05 6.59
C SER A 97 2.20 0.34 5.10
N TRP A 98 2.24 1.62 4.74
CA TRP A 98 2.16 2.09 3.36
C TRP A 98 3.53 2.53 2.85
N SER A 99 3.84 2.21 1.60
CA SER A 99 5.09 2.65 0.97
C SER A 99 4.94 4.10 0.49
N GLY A 100 5.49 5.03 1.25
CA GLY A 100 5.62 6.45 0.89
C GLY A 100 7.06 6.82 0.54
N PHE A 101 7.29 8.05 0.10
CA PHE A 101 8.63 8.62 -0.01
C PHE A 101 9.21 8.82 1.39
N ALA A 102 10.44 8.32 1.59
CA ALA A 102 11.13 8.41 2.87
C ALA A 102 11.46 9.87 3.24
N ASP A 103 11.53 10.13 4.55
CA ASP A 103 12.25 11.30 5.05
C ASP A 103 13.75 11.14 4.78
N PRO A 104 14.39 12.06 4.05
CA PRO A 104 15.85 12.09 3.98
C PRO A 104 16.53 12.24 5.35
N ALA A 105 15.82 12.74 6.37
CA ALA A 105 16.29 12.92 7.73
C ALA A 105 15.92 11.75 8.68
N ALA A 106 15.10 10.78 8.25
CA ALA A 106 14.81 9.60 9.08
C ALA A 106 15.87 8.52 8.84
N ASP A 107 16.57 8.18 9.91
CA ASP A 107 17.72 7.27 9.91
C ASP A 107 17.36 5.80 9.54
N TYR A 108 16.07 5.45 9.47
CA TYR A 108 15.60 4.05 9.34
C TYR A 108 14.40 3.82 8.40
N GLN A 109 13.92 4.82 7.65
CA GLN A 109 12.78 4.61 6.75
C GLN A 109 13.23 4.26 5.33
N TYR A 110 13.01 2.99 4.94
CA TYR A 110 13.02 2.58 3.54
C TYR A 110 11.72 3.06 2.88
N GLY A 111 11.86 4.07 2.01
CA GLY A 111 10.77 4.59 1.22
C GLY A 111 10.49 3.75 -0.01
N ILE A 112 9.49 4.16 -0.77
CA ILE A 112 9.03 3.49 -1.99
C ILE A 112 10.14 3.38 -3.04
N VAL A 113 11.06 4.35 -3.10
CA VAL A 113 12.17 4.36 -4.07
C VAL A 113 13.18 3.26 -3.76
N GLU A 114 13.59 3.14 -2.49
CA GLU A 114 14.53 2.13 -2.05
C GLU A 114 13.91 0.73 -2.09
N GLU A 115 12.65 0.61 -1.68
CA GLU A 115 11.91 -0.66 -1.72
C GLU A 115 11.73 -1.15 -3.16
N TYR A 116 11.41 -0.24 -4.10
CA TYR A 116 11.40 -0.54 -5.52
C TYR A 116 12.77 -0.98 -6.03
N ALA A 117 13.86 -0.32 -5.62
CA ALA A 117 15.21 -0.70 -6.04
C ALA A 117 15.60 -2.11 -5.57
N VAL A 118 15.21 -2.50 -4.35
CA VAL A 118 15.43 -3.86 -3.85
C VAL A 118 14.57 -4.88 -4.62
N THR A 119 13.28 -4.61 -4.77
CA THR A 119 12.34 -5.56 -5.39
C THR A 119 12.60 -5.74 -6.89
N SER A 120 12.83 -4.67 -7.64
CA SER A 120 13.16 -4.75 -9.08
C SER A 120 14.60 -5.21 -9.34
N GLY A 121 15.54 -4.89 -8.45
CA GLY A 121 16.95 -5.23 -8.60
C GLY A 121 17.32 -6.58 -7.99
N ALA A 122 17.34 -6.65 -6.66
CA ALA A 122 17.79 -7.83 -5.92
C ALA A 122 16.82 -9.01 -6.07
N TRP A 123 15.51 -8.76 -6.06
CA TRP A 123 14.50 -9.81 -6.23
C TRP A 123 14.12 -10.02 -7.70
N ARG A 124 14.63 -9.18 -8.60
CA ARG A 124 14.40 -9.26 -10.05
C ARG A 124 12.90 -9.30 -10.42
N LEU A 125 12.05 -8.65 -9.64
CA LEU A 125 10.63 -8.54 -9.98
C LEU A 125 10.45 -7.65 -11.23
N PRO A 126 9.38 -7.88 -12.01
CA PRO A 126 9.06 -7.02 -13.15
C PRO A 126 9.04 -5.54 -12.76
N THR A 127 9.73 -4.70 -13.53
CA THR A 127 9.89 -3.25 -13.25
C THR A 127 8.58 -2.47 -13.29
N CYS A 128 7.53 -3.04 -13.87
CA CYS A 128 6.19 -2.47 -13.83
C CYS A 128 5.46 -2.70 -12.49
N LEU A 129 6.05 -3.41 -11.52
CA LEU A 129 5.48 -3.64 -10.20
C LEU A 129 6.10 -2.68 -9.19
N VAL A 130 5.26 -1.87 -8.56
CA VAL A 130 5.68 -0.91 -7.55
C VAL A 130 5.12 -1.31 -6.19
N PRO A 131 5.95 -1.49 -5.15
CA PRO A 131 5.47 -1.80 -3.81
C PRO A 131 4.68 -0.61 -3.27
N ILE A 132 3.46 -0.85 -2.77
CA ILE A 132 2.57 0.22 -2.28
C ILE A 132 2.22 0.09 -0.80
N ALA A 133 2.38 -1.10 -0.25
CA ALA A 133 2.11 -1.40 1.14
C ALA A 133 2.86 -2.66 1.58
N LYS A 134 3.01 -2.81 2.90
CA LYS A 134 3.69 -3.92 3.54
C LYS A 134 2.71 -4.70 4.39
N SER A 135 2.96 -5.99 4.51
CA SER A 135 2.28 -6.93 5.40
C SER A 135 3.32 -7.58 6.30
N VAL A 136 2.95 -7.83 7.56
CA VAL A 136 3.71 -8.73 8.45
C VAL A 136 3.51 -10.18 8.03
N GLY A 137 2.33 -10.49 7.47
CA GLY A 137 2.00 -11.76 6.84
C GLY A 137 2.74 -12.02 5.51
N PRO A 138 2.43 -13.15 4.86
CA PRO A 138 3.22 -13.67 3.75
C PRO A 138 2.96 -12.95 2.41
N ALA A 139 1.98 -12.04 2.31
CA ALA A 139 1.68 -11.39 1.05
C ALA A 139 2.55 -10.13 0.86
N LYS A 140 3.07 -9.96 -0.36
CA LYS A 140 3.62 -8.68 -0.80
C LYS A 140 2.63 -7.98 -1.72
N ILE A 141 2.51 -6.67 -1.58
CA ILE A 141 1.42 -5.87 -2.16
C ILE A 141 2.01 -4.89 -3.17
N TYR A 142 1.67 -5.08 -4.45
CA TYR A 142 2.21 -4.28 -5.55
C TYR A 142 1.11 -3.62 -6.37
N LEU A 143 1.38 -2.41 -6.85
CA LEU A 143 0.64 -1.78 -7.91
C LEU A 143 1.26 -2.14 -9.26
N SER A 144 0.45 -2.63 -10.19
CA SER A 144 0.90 -2.95 -11.54
C SER A 144 0.75 -1.75 -12.47
N LEU A 145 1.82 -1.46 -13.21
CA LEU A 145 1.91 -0.45 -14.26
C LEU A 145 2.00 -1.09 -15.66
N ALA A 146 1.83 -2.42 -15.74
CA ALA A 146 1.81 -3.15 -17.01
C ALA A 146 0.55 -2.82 -17.81
N ALA A 147 0.65 -2.67 -19.13
CA ALA A 147 -0.46 -2.24 -19.97
C ALA A 147 -1.76 -3.08 -19.82
N GLY A 148 -1.65 -4.39 -19.59
CA GLY A 148 -2.81 -5.29 -19.41
C GLY A 148 -3.39 -5.33 -17.98
N GLN A 149 -2.70 -4.74 -17.00
CA GLN A 149 -3.09 -4.74 -15.58
C GLN A 149 -2.85 -3.36 -14.94
N TYR A 150 -2.90 -2.29 -15.73
CA TYR A 150 -2.52 -0.96 -15.27
C TYR A 150 -3.46 -0.48 -14.17
N GLY A 151 -2.90 -0.17 -13.00
CA GLY A 151 -3.62 0.23 -11.80
C GLY A 151 -4.13 -0.91 -10.93
N HIS A 152 -3.96 -2.16 -11.34
CA HIS A 152 -4.36 -3.30 -10.52
C HIS A 152 -3.44 -3.42 -9.30
N VAL A 153 -4.02 -3.85 -8.18
CA VAL A 153 -3.25 -4.25 -6.99
C VAL A 153 -3.10 -5.76 -7.01
N LEU A 154 -1.85 -6.19 -7.10
CA LEU A 154 -1.41 -7.57 -7.24
C LEU A 154 -0.76 -8.04 -5.94
N LEU A 155 -1.04 -9.29 -5.59
CA LEU A 155 -0.47 -9.96 -4.42
C LEU A 155 0.37 -11.15 -4.86
N VAL A 156 1.44 -11.40 -4.13
CA VAL A 156 2.26 -12.61 -4.25
C VAL A 156 2.65 -13.09 -2.86
N GLY A 157 2.62 -14.41 -2.66
CA GLY A 157 3.07 -15.02 -1.41
C GLY A 157 4.60 -15.12 -1.33
N ASP A 158 5.12 -15.10 -0.10
CA ASP A 158 6.56 -15.26 0.18
C ASP A 158 7.17 -16.50 -0.47
N GLU A 159 6.42 -17.60 -0.59
CA GLU A 159 6.92 -18.81 -1.26
C GLU A 159 7.34 -18.57 -2.71
N VAL A 160 6.60 -17.74 -3.45
CA VAL A 160 6.91 -17.42 -4.85
C VAL A 160 8.12 -16.49 -4.95
N ILE A 161 8.25 -15.53 -4.03
CA ILE A 161 9.42 -14.63 -3.98
C ILE A 161 10.67 -15.37 -3.54
N ASN A 162 10.53 -16.30 -2.59
CA ASN A 162 11.64 -17.08 -2.04
C ASN A 162 12.00 -18.30 -2.90
N ARG A 163 11.26 -18.58 -3.98
CA ARG A 163 11.72 -19.45 -5.09
C ARG A 163 12.84 -18.76 -5.87
N GLN A 164 13.90 -18.35 -5.18
CA GLN A 164 15.13 -17.88 -5.78
C GLN A 164 15.91 -19.08 -6.30
N SER A 165 15.61 -19.47 -7.53
CA SER A 165 16.55 -20.23 -8.35
C SER A 165 17.03 -19.30 -9.47
N ASP A 166 18.31 -19.39 -9.85
CA ASP A 166 18.89 -18.57 -10.92
C ASP A 166 18.19 -18.73 -12.29
N GLU A 167 17.27 -19.69 -12.42
CA GLU A 167 16.62 -20.10 -13.66
C GLU A 167 15.16 -19.64 -13.83
N LEU A 168 14.48 -19.20 -12.76
CA LEU A 168 13.06 -18.83 -12.82
C LEU A 168 12.86 -17.32 -12.74
N GLU A 169 12.49 -16.73 -13.88
CA GLU A 169 12.01 -15.35 -13.98
C GLU A 169 10.60 -15.25 -13.39
N ILE A 170 10.43 -14.40 -12.37
CA ILE A 170 9.11 -14.07 -11.80
C ILE A 170 8.40 -13.09 -12.74
N ARG A 171 7.18 -13.41 -13.15
CA ARG A 171 6.35 -12.61 -14.06
C ARG A 171 5.11 -12.10 -13.36
N THR A 172 4.47 -11.07 -13.90
CA THR A 172 3.21 -10.54 -13.33
C THR A 172 2.08 -11.57 -13.31
N THR A 173 2.15 -12.61 -14.15
CA THR A 173 1.20 -13.74 -14.16
C THR A 173 1.32 -14.68 -12.96
N ASP A 174 2.44 -14.61 -12.23
CA ASP A 174 2.63 -15.35 -10.98
C ASP A 174 1.95 -14.66 -9.79
N PHE A 175 1.39 -13.46 -10.01
CA PHE A 175 0.69 -12.68 -9.01
C PHE A 175 -0.82 -12.83 -9.16
N VAL A 176 -1.50 -12.74 -8.03
CA VAL A 176 -2.95 -12.79 -7.94
C VAL A 176 -3.49 -11.36 -7.92
N THR A 177 -4.53 -11.07 -8.70
CA THR A 177 -5.18 -9.76 -8.67
C THR A 177 -6.13 -9.68 -7.47
N PHE A 178 -5.89 -8.75 -6.55
CA PHE A 178 -6.77 -8.47 -5.40
C PHE A 178 -7.81 -7.38 -5.74
N ALA A 179 -7.37 -6.34 -6.44
CA ALA A 179 -8.22 -5.23 -6.87
C ALA A 179 -7.78 -4.73 -8.25
N THR A 180 -8.71 -4.14 -9.00
CA THR A 180 -8.49 -3.60 -10.35
C THR A 180 -8.11 -2.11 -10.36
N SER A 181 -8.14 -1.46 -9.19
CA SER A 181 -7.68 -0.09 -8.98
C SER A 181 -7.16 0.09 -7.55
N PHE A 182 -6.40 1.16 -7.32
CA PHE A 182 -5.95 1.50 -5.97
C PHE A 182 -7.12 1.91 -5.08
N THR A 183 -8.09 2.67 -5.60
CA THR A 183 -9.31 3.00 -4.85
C THR A 183 -10.10 1.75 -4.44
N GLU A 184 -10.27 0.78 -5.33
CA GLU A 184 -10.95 -0.48 -4.99
C GLU A 184 -10.17 -1.26 -3.92
N PHE A 185 -8.83 -1.27 -4.00
CA PHE A 185 -7.99 -1.88 -2.97
C PHE A 185 -8.27 -1.28 -1.59
N VAL A 186 -8.20 0.04 -1.46
CA VAL A 186 -8.44 0.74 -0.19
C VAL A 186 -9.86 0.48 0.32
N ALA A 187 -10.87 0.50 -0.56
CA ALA A 187 -12.27 0.27 -0.20
C ALA A 187 -12.56 -1.15 0.31
N LYS A 188 -11.73 -2.14 -0.05
CA LYS A 188 -11.87 -3.54 0.40
C LYS A 188 -11.26 -3.81 1.77
N LEU A 189 -10.42 -2.91 2.30
CA LEU A 189 -9.74 -3.11 3.57
C LEU A 189 -10.71 -3.07 4.76
N LYS A 190 -10.48 -3.90 5.78
CA LYS A 190 -11.32 -3.98 6.98
C LYS A 190 -10.49 -4.16 8.24
N TRP A 191 -10.94 -3.57 9.33
CA TRP A 191 -10.40 -3.88 10.66
C TRP A 191 -10.97 -5.22 11.13
N VAL A 192 -10.08 -6.16 11.45
CA VAL A 192 -10.45 -7.51 11.89
C VAL A 192 -9.76 -7.80 13.21
N ASP A 193 -10.54 -8.34 14.14
CA ASP A 193 -10.07 -8.89 15.40
C ASP A 193 -9.38 -10.24 15.12
N PRO A 194 -8.07 -10.40 15.41
CA PRO A 194 -7.35 -11.64 15.19
C PRO A 194 -7.88 -12.80 16.05
N ASP A 195 -8.57 -12.51 17.17
CA ASP A 195 -9.11 -13.50 18.10
C ASP A 195 -10.51 -14.00 17.69
N ILE A 196 -11.15 -13.35 16.72
CA ILE A 196 -12.43 -13.78 16.14
C ILE A 196 -12.14 -14.51 14.81
N ASN A 197 -11.76 -15.79 14.92
CA ASN A 197 -11.81 -16.76 13.81
C ASN A 197 -13.16 -17.47 13.76
#